data_AF-M2YD97-F1
#
_entry.id   AF-M2YD97-F1
#
_cell.length_a   1.000
_cell.length_b   1.000
_cell.length_c   1.000
_cell.angle_alpha   90.00
_cell.angle_beta   90.00
_cell.angle_gamma   90.00
#
_symmetry.space_group_name_H-M   'P 1'
#
loop_
_entity.id
_entity.type
_entity.pdbx_description
1 polymer ?
#
loop_
_entity_poly.entity_id
_entity_poly.type
_entity_poly.pdbx_seq_one_letter_code
_entity_poly.pdbx_strand_id
1 'polypeptide(L)'
;MPESVRSSSRSARSRPLAALRGQPRESSSVWARGAVAGTALTVGAASLSFGVSSAIAAYVARQVVVPPRYRSEDLSIHEYSPVDRQAHPDALPGAGEVRLAATVETTVDGVYSLRFGGGEGHARIGEILSWSPAAGEVVREVQEVYSGDLSAASRGWWAGTVYPDPAAAGYRFHEVELPMEMGAAPCWVVPAGQERDPQRAAEHSTTARQYRRDDAQHEAAHAAAEDPAAQQLPGPWAIMVHGRGAQRMEAIRALDTAQRMGLTSLLISYRNDREAPASPDGRYGLGFTEWKDVQLAISYAKLRGATRIVLFGWSMGGAICLQTADLSIYRADIAGMVLTGPVVDWFTLFTHHTASRHIPSAITTMAQSLITSPRGLWLTGLAAPLDLGSLDWITRADQLQTPTLILHSADDEFVPDTASKRLAELNDRVEMVGFERARHTKEWNVDPQRWESSVLSWAQRVLPDLHG
;
A
#
# COMPACT_ATOMS: atom_id res chain seq x y z
N MET A 1 -25.58 69.81 -9.85
CA MET A 1 -26.58 70.74 -9.31
C MET A 1 -27.96 70.21 -9.64
N PRO A 2 -28.96 70.23 -8.72
CA PRO A 2 -28.84 70.53 -7.29
C PRO A 2 -28.10 69.48 -6.43
N GLU A 3 -28.77 68.83 -5.47
CA GLU A 3 -28.42 68.85 -4.03
C GLU A 3 -29.11 67.69 -3.24
N SER A 4 -28.78 67.32 -1.99
CA SER A 4 -28.72 67.99 -0.66
C SER A 4 -30.13 68.29 -0.08
N VAL A 5 -30.52 67.95 1.17
CA VAL A 5 -30.02 68.28 2.55
C VAL A 5 -30.43 67.10 3.50
N ARG A 6 -29.62 66.52 4.42
CA ARG A 6 -29.38 66.83 5.87
C ARG A 6 -30.67 67.20 6.69
N SER A 7 -30.84 67.02 8.01
CA SER A 7 -30.01 66.62 9.18
C SER A 7 -30.90 66.21 10.39
N SER A 8 -30.28 65.71 11.50
CA SER A 8 -30.61 66.00 12.94
C SER A 8 -32.01 65.71 13.53
N SER A 9 -32.24 65.41 14.83
CA SER A 9 -31.36 65.15 15.99
C SER A 9 -32.13 64.63 17.24
N ARG A 10 -31.46 63.79 18.03
CA ARG A 10 -31.49 63.63 19.52
C ARG A 10 -32.70 64.11 20.39
N SER A 11 -33.12 63.17 21.25
CA SER A 11 -33.27 63.30 22.74
C SER A 11 -34.42 64.09 23.39
N ALA A 12 -35.20 63.40 24.23
CA ALA A 12 -35.43 63.78 25.64
C ALA A 12 -35.93 62.58 26.49
N ARG A 13 -35.70 62.61 27.82
CA ARG A 13 -36.18 61.63 28.83
C ARG A 13 -37.27 62.24 29.70
N SER A 14 -38.23 61.44 30.19
CA SER A 14 -38.74 61.54 31.59
C SER A 14 -39.70 60.39 32.00
N ARG A 15 -39.58 59.95 33.25
CA ARG A 15 -40.58 59.23 34.10
C ARG A 15 -41.16 60.30 35.10
N PRO A 16 -42.07 60.08 36.08
CA PRO A 16 -42.42 58.83 36.80
C PRO A 16 -43.89 58.71 37.35
N LEU A 17 -44.08 57.96 38.46
CA LEU A 17 -45.28 57.80 39.35
C LEU A 17 -46.34 56.75 38.88
N ALA A 18 -47.03 55.99 39.76
CA ALA A 18 -46.81 55.66 41.18
C ALA A 18 -47.58 54.37 41.63
N ALA A 19 -46.93 53.55 42.48
CA ALA A 19 -47.34 52.97 43.78
C ALA A 19 -48.70 52.23 44.05
N LEU A 20 -48.68 51.48 45.17
CA LEU A 20 -49.75 50.72 45.89
C LEU A 20 -49.86 49.23 45.50
N ARG A 21 -50.02 48.24 46.40
CA ARG A 21 -49.87 48.09 47.88
C ARG A 21 -49.93 46.56 48.18
N GLY A 22 -49.25 46.04 49.22
CA GLY A 22 -49.55 44.67 49.72
C GLY A 22 -48.37 43.81 50.20
N GLN A 23 -48.01 43.97 51.47
CA GLN A 23 -47.33 43.03 52.39
C GLN A 23 -48.15 43.09 53.71
N PRO A 24 -48.07 42.16 54.70
CA PRO A 24 -46.93 41.28 55.01
C PRO A 24 -47.26 39.85 55.52
N ARG A 25 -46.22 39.00 55.71
CA ARG A 25 -45.91 38.44 57.05
C ARG A 25 -44.53 37.75 57.16
N GLU A 26 -43.79 38.22 58.15
CA GLU A 26 -42.66 37.67 58.92
C GLU A 26 -42.88 36.24 59.46
N SER A 27 -41.90 35.46 59.96
CA SER A 27 -40.46 35.70 60.27
C SER A 27 -39.67 34.39 60.54
N SER A 28 -38.32 34.45 60.45
CA SER A 28 -37.29 33.71 61.26
C SER A 28 -37.27 32.16 61.26
N SER A 29 -36.21 31.40 61.58
CA SER A 29 -34.81 31.65 62.05
C SER A 29 -33.92 30.45 61.61
N VAL A 30 -32.70 30.64 61.09
CA VAL A 30 -31.38 30.57 61.79
C VAL A 30 -31.00 29.22 62.46
N TRP A 31 -30.05 28.51 61.82
CA TRP A 31 -29.07 27.50 62.33
C TRP A 31 -29.54 26.10 62.83
N ALA A 32 -29.09 25.02 62.16
CA ALA A 32 -27.95 24.18 62.60
C ALA A 32 -27.83 22.79 61.89
N ARG A 33 -26.58 22.45 61.52
CA ARG A 33 -25.95 21.12 61.28
C ARG A 33 -26.81 19.84 61.26
N GLY A 34 -26.65 19.05 60.19
CA GLY A 34 -26.55 17.57 60.29
C GLY A 34 -27.08 16.73 59.12
N ALA A 35 -26.19 16.19 58.28
CA ALA A 35 -26.16 14.79 57.79
C ALA A 35 -25.28 14.65 56.54
N VAL A 36 -24.40 13.63 56.54
CA VAL A 36 -23.61 13.20 55.38
C VAL A 36 -24.38 12.11 54.64
N ALA A 37 -24.67 12.30 53.35
CA ALA A 37 -24.77 11.25 52.31
C ALA A 37 -25.22 11.90 50.97
N GLY A 38 -24.50 11.67 49.86
CA GLY A 38 -24.94 12.18 48.56
C GLY A 38 -23.86 12.42 47.50
N THR A 39 -22.95 11.47 47.28
CA THR A 39 -22.12 11.46 46.06
C THR A 39 -22.99 11.20 44.83
N ALA A 40 -23.33 12.25 44.09
CA ALA A 40 -24.17 12.17 42.88
C ALA A 40 -23.53 12.88 41.68
N LEU A 41 -22.78 12.10 40.89
CA LEU A 41 -22.65 12.20 39.42
C LEU A 41 -22.38 13.59 38.79
N THR A 42 -21.15 14.09 38.91
CA THR A 42 -20.58 15.10 37.99
C THR A 42 -19.81 14.48 36.82
N VAL A 43 -20.34 13.40 36.22
CA VAL A 43 -19.71 12.62 35.13
C VAL A 43 -20.33 12.93 33.75
N GLY A 44 -21.48 13.61 33.70
CA GLY A 44 -22.33 13.67 32.50
C GLY A 44 -21.79 14.36 31.25
N ALA A 45 -20.91 15.36 31.36
CA ALA A 45 -20.50 16.19 30.22
C ALA A 45 -19.13 15.82 29.61
N ALA A 46 -18.16 15.41 30.42
CA ALA A 46 -16.82 15.05 29.91
C ALA A 46 -16.82 13.66 29.25
N SER A 47 -17.56 12.69 29.81
CA SER A 47 -17.49 11.29 29.41
C SER A 47 -18.02 11.00 28.01
N LEU A 48 -18.98 11.78 27.50
CA LEU A 48 -19.47 11.63 26.13
C LEU A 48 -18.41 12.08 25.10
N SER A 49 -17.75 13.21 25.33
CA SER A 49 -16.67 13.73 24.47
C SER A 49 -15.45 12.81 24.46
N PHE A 50 -15.03 12.29 25.62
CA PHE A 50 -13.95 11.31 25.71
C PHE A 50 -14.34 9.94 25.13
N GLY A 51 -15.58 9.48 25.34
CA GLY A 51 -16.06 8.19 24.84
C GLY A 51 -16.13 8.13 23.32
N VAL A 52 -16.70 9.16 22.68
CA VAL A 52 -16.75 9.25 21.20
C VAL A 52 -15.35 9.37 20.62
N SER A 53 -14.48 10.21 21.18
CA SER A 53 -13.09 10.35 20.72
C SER A 53 -12.29 9.05 20.84
N SER A 54 -12.50 8.29 21.92
CA SER A 54 -11.85 6.99 22.14
C SER A 54 -12.32 5.91 21.17
N ALA A 55 -13.62 5.87 20.85
CA ALA A 55 -14.17 4.94 19.87
C ALA A 55 -13.64 5.23 18.44
N ILE A 56 -13.55 6.50 18.06
CA ILE A 56 -12.96 6.90 16.77
C ILE A 56 -11.47 6.58 16.74
N ALA A 57 -10.72 6.86 17.81
CA ALA A 57 -9.30 6.52 17.91
C ALA A 57 -9.06 5.00 17.79
N ALA A 58 -9.87 4.18 18.46
CA ALA A 58 -9.80 2.72 18.34
C ALA A 58 -10.17 2.22 16.94
N TYR A 59 -11.15 2.85 16.27
CA TYR A 59 -11.50 2.56 14.88
C TYR A 59 -10.35 2.89 13.92
N VAL A 60 -9.74 4.08 14.04
CA VAL A 60 -8.57 4.48 13.24
C VAL A 60 -7.40 3.53 13.48
N ALA A 61 -7.09 3.21 14.75
CA ALA A 61 -6.03 2.28 15.10
C ALA A 61 -6.28 0.88 14.49
N ARG A 62 -7.52 0.37 14.51
CA ARG A 62 -7.89 -0.89 13.82
C ARG A 62 -7.70 -0.81 12.31
N GLN A 63 -8.15 0.26 11.65
CA GLN A 63 -8.02 0.44 10.19
C GLN A 63 -6.57 0.41 9.69
N VAL A 64 -5.61 0.75 10.56
CA VAL A 64 -4.17 0.71 10.25
C VAL A 64 -3.62 -0.73 10.23
N VAL A 65 -3.98 -1.53 11.23
CA VAL A 65 -3.38 -2.86 11.48
C VAL A 65 -4.21 -4.03 10.95
N VAL A 66 -5.48 -3.82 10.61
CA VAL A 66 -6.37 -4.86 10.05
C VAL A 66 -6.12 -4.99 8.55
N PRO A 67 -5.81 -6.20 8.02
CA PRO A 67 -5.71 -6.42 6.59
C PRO A 67 -7.03 -6.16 5.85
N PRO A 68 -7.01 -5.49 4.68
CA PRO A 68 -8.21 -5.25 3.89
C PRO A 68 -8.75 -6.58 3.37
N ARG A 69 -9.97 -6.96 3.77
CA ARG A 69 -10.58 -8.26 3.44
C ARG A 69 -11.20 -8.32 2.05
N TYR A 70 -11.66 -7.18 1.53
CA TYR A 70 -12.29 -7.07 0.21
C TYR A 70 -11.81 -5.78 -0.48
N ARG A 71 -11.70 -5.80 -1.81
CA ARG A 71 -11.67 -4.58 -2.61
C ARG A 71 -13.06 -4.36 -3.18
N SER A 72 -13.54 -3.12 -3.18
CA SER A 72 -14.78 -2.74 -3.84
C SER A 72 -14.55 -2.61 -5.33
N GLU A 73 -15.44 -3.18 -6.14
CA GLU A 73 -15.53 -2.86 -7.57
C GLU A 73 -16.22 -1.51 -7.74
N ASP A 74 -15.49 -0.43 -7.46
CA ASP A 74 -16.00 0.94 -7.49
C ASP A 74 -16.00 1.54 -8.90
N LEU A 75 -15.04 1.18 -9.75
CA LEU A 75 -14.94 1.62 -11.14
C LEU A 75 -16.07 1.02 -12.01
N SER A 76 -16.71 1.88 -12.81
CA SER A 76 -17.71 1.48 -13.80
C SER A 76 -17.04 1.13 -15.13
N ILE A 77 -17.48 0.02 -15.72
CA ILE A 77 -17.13 -0.42 -17.07
C ILE A 77 -18.36 -0.15 -17.94
N HIS A 78 -18.24 0.72 -18.94
CA HIS A 78 -19.35 1.16 -19.77
C HIS A 78 -19.50 0.32 -21.04
N GLU A 79 -18.39 -0.06 -21.66
CA GLU A 79 -18.33 -0.76 -22.94
C GLU A 79 -16.99 -1.50 -23.04
N TYR A 80 -16.98 -2.67 -23.67
CA TYR A 80 -15.77 -3.39 -24.05
C TYR A 80 -15.93 -3.95 -25.46
N SER A 81 -15.00 -3.60 -26.33
CA SER A 81 -14.99 -3.91 -27.77
C SER A 81 -13.79 -4.80 -28.08
N PRO A 82 -13.92 -6.14 -28.06
CA PRO A 82 -12.84 -7.05 -28.40
C PRO A 82 -12.44 -6.95 -29.88
N VAL A 83 -11.14 -7.08 -30.17
CA VAL A 83 -10.63 -7.31 -31.52
C VAL A 83 -11.05 -8.71 -31.99
N ASP A 84 -11.52 -8.81 -33.23
CA ASP A 84 -11.76 -10.11 -33.86
C ASP A 84 -10.44 -10.82 -34.18
N ARG A 85 -10.14 -11.87 -33.41
CA ARG A 85 -8.93 -12.69 -33.60
C ARG A 85 -8.94 -13.53 -34.88
N GLN A 86 -10.07 -13.67 -35.58
CA GLN A 86 -10.08 -14.28 -36.92
C GLN A 86 -9.47 -13.32 -37.97
N ALA A 87 -9.74 -12.02 -37.82
CA ALA A 87 -9.12 -10.97 -38.64
C ALA A 87 -7.69 -10.61 -38.18
N HIS A 88 -7.43 -10.73 -36.87
CA HIS A 88 -6.15 -10.36 -36.25
C HIS A 88 -5.57 -11.54 -35.43
N PRO A 89 -4.96 -12.55 -36.08
CA PRO A 89 -4.45 -13.74 -35.39
C PRO A 89 -3.35 -13.44 -34.36
N ASP A 90 -2.53 -12.42 -34.62
CA ASP A 90 -1.45 -11.97 -33.74
C ASP A 90 -1.94 -11.23 -32.48
N ALA A 91 -3.23 -10.86 -32.42
CA ALA A 91 -3.81 -10.18 -31.26
C ALA A 91 -3.83 -11.13 -30.05
N LEU A 92 -3.42 -10.61 -28.88
CA LEU A 92 -3.47 -11.35 -27.62
C LEU A 92 -4.91 -11.68 -27.21
N PRO A 93 -5.14 -12.71 -26.36
CA PRO A 93 -6.48 -13.08 -25.91
C PRO A 93 -7.19 -11.93 -25.20
N GLY A 94 -8.33 -11.50 -25.75
CA GLY A 94 -9.10 -10.38 -25.21
C GLY A 94 -8.48 -9.00 -25.45
N ALA A 95 -7.55 -8.87 -26.40
CA ALA A 95 -7.17 -7.56 -26.91
C ALA A 95 -8.40 -6.82 -27.47
N GLY A 96 -8.47 -5.50 -27.29
CA GLY A 96 -9.67 -4.71 -27.56
C GLY A 96 -9.57 -3.27 -27.07
N GLU A 97 -10.71 -2.61 -26.98
CA GLU A 97 -10.86 -1.30 -26.34
C GLU A 97 -11.85 -1.40 -25.17
N VAL A 98 -11.59 -0.69 -24.07
CA VAL A 98 -12.53 -0.59 -22.93
C VAL A 98 -12.85 0.86 -22.61
N ARG A 99 -14.14 1.16 -22.51
CA ARG A 99 -14.68 2.45 -22.04
C ARG A 99 -14.95 2.36 -20.55
N LEU A 100 -14.27 3.22 -19.79
CA LEU A 100 -14.31 3.28 -18.34
C LEU A 100 -14.79 4.66 -17.90
N ALA A 101 -15.32 4.75 -16.67
CA ALA A 101 -15.48 6.04 -16.04
C ALA A 101 -14.12 6.75 -15.92
N ALA A 102 -14.06 8.03 -16.28
CA ALA A 102 -12.88 8.86 -16.11
C ALA A 102 -12.70 9.21 -14.63
N THR A 103 -11.70 8.61 -14.00
CA THR A 103 -11.28 8.89 -12.63
C THR A 103 -9.87 9.47 -12.64
N VAL A 104 -9.44 10.00 -11.50
CA VAL A 104 -8.07 10.49 -11.29
C VAL A 104 -6.98 9.41 -11.38
N GLU A 105 -7.35 8.15 -11.62
CA GLU A 105 -6.45 7.04 -11.92
C GLU A 105 -6.58 6.54 -13.37
N THR A 106 -7.80 6.42 -13.91
CA THR A 106 -8.02 5.90 -15.27
C THR A 106 -7.65 6.90 -16.37
N THR A 107 -7.45 8.18 -16.04
CA THR A 107 -6.92 9.22 -16.95
C THR A 107 -5.40 9.42 -16.87
N VAL A 108 -4.66 8.54 -16.19
CA VAL A 108 -3.19 8.62 -16.11
C VAL A 108 -2.56 7.72 -17.18
N ASP A 109 -1.59 8.26 -17.94
CA ASP A 109 -0.83 7.51 -18.95
C ASP A 109 -0.11 6.31 -18.31
N GLY A 110 0.03 5.19 -19.03
CA GLY A 110 0.76 4.02 -18.53
C GLY A 110 0.03 2.69 -18.71
N VAL A 111 0.60 1.62 -18.15
CA VAL A 111 0.08 0.24 -18.20
C VAL A 111 -0.40 -0.21 -16.82
N TYR A 112 -1.63 -0.70 -16.74
CA TYR A 112 -2.34 -1.00 -15.51
C TYR A 112 -3.07 -2.34 -15.58
N SER A 113 -3.86 -2.64 -14.56
CA SER A 113 -4.80 -3.75 -14.59
C SER A 113 -6.18 -3.37 -14.10
N LEU A 114 -7.17 -3.92 -14.81
CA LEU A 114 -8.57 -3.93 -14.41
C LEU A 114 -8.88 -5.32 -13.83
N ARG A 115 -9.30 -5.36 -12.57
CA ARG A 115 -9.81 -6.58 -11.93
C ARG A 115 -11.33 -6.47 -11.84
N PHE A 116 -12.03 -7.59 -12.04
CA PHE A 116 -13.49 -7.62 -12.15
C PHE A 116 -14.05 -9.00 -11.75
N GLY A 117 -15.37 -9.15 -11.69
CA GLY A 117 -16.01 -10.44 -11.38
C GLY A 117 -15.71 -10.95 -9.96
N GLY A 118 -15.65 -10.06 -8.97
CA GLY A 118 -15.26 -10.38 -7.59
C GLY A 118 -13.76 -10.56 -7.39
N GLY A 119 -12.95 -10.31 -8.42
CA GLY A 119 -11.50 -10.52 -8.42
C GLY A 119 -11.03 -11.68 -9.31
N GLU A 120 -11.93 -12.54 -9.79
CA GLU A 120 -11.59 -13.66 -10.69
C GLU A 120 -11.16 -13.19 -12.09
N GLY A 121 -11.59 -11.99 -12.49
CA GLY A 121 -11.21 -11.34 -13.74
C GLY A 121 -9.93 -10.50 -13.61
N HIS A 122 -9.07 -10.56 -14.61
CA HIS A 122 -7.85 -9.76 -14.73
C HIS A 122 -7.56 -9.43 -16.19
N ALA A 123 -7.55 -8.14 -16.52
CA ALA A 123 -7.13 -7.61 -17.80
C ALA A 123 -5.97 -6.62 -17.66
N ARG A 124 -4.98 -6.67 -18.55
CA ARG A 124 -3.93 -5.66 -18.72
C ARG A 124 -4.46 -4.53 -19.59
N ILE A 125 -4.46 -3.31 -19.06
CA ILE A 125 -4.99 -2.11 -19.72
C ILE A 125 -3.82 -1.21 -20.09
N GLY A 126 -3.71 -0.86 -21.37
CA GLY A 126 -2.65 -0.06 -21.95
C GLY A 126 -3.00 1.43 -22.05
N GLU A 127 -2.62 2.03 -23.18
CA GLU A 127 -2.69 3.47 -23.40
C GLU A 127 -4.10 4.06 -23.45
N ILE A 128 -4.19 5.40 -23.37
CA ILE A 128 -5.45 6.14 -23.51
C ILE A 128 -5.68 6.42 -25.00
N LEU A 129 -6.73 5.80 -25.56
CA LEU A 129 -7.12 5.96 -26.96
C LEU A 129 -7.98 7.20 -27.16
N SER A 130 -8.85 7.52 -26.19
CA SER A 130 -9.56 8.81 -26.14
C SER A 130 -10.02 9.15 -24.73
N TRP A 131 -10.21 10.44 -24.45
CA TRP A 131 -10.73 10.93 -23.18
C TRP A 131 -11.76 12.04 -23.42
N SER A 132 -12.94 11.92 -22.80
CA SER A 132 -14.02 12.90 -22.87
C SER A 132 -14.34 13.44 -21.47
N PRO A 133 -13.75 14.59 -21.08
CA PRO A 133 -14.05 15.23 -19.81
C PRO A 133 -15.54 15.61 -19.66
N ALA A 134 -16.22 15.90 -20.78
CA ALA A 134 -17.64 16.28 -20.78
C ALA A 134 -18.59 15.09 -20.57
N ALA A 135 -18.20 13.89 -21.03
CA ALA A 135 -18.95 12.66 -20.76
C ALA A 135 -18.57 12.02 -19.41
N GLY A 136 -17.37 12.34 -18.88
CA GLY A 136 -16.81 11.65 -17.73
C GLY A 136 -16.30 10.25 -18.08
N GLU A 137 -15.83 10.05 -19.32
CA GLU A 137 -15.43 8.75 -19.86
C GLU A 137 -14.00 8.77 -20.42
N VAL A 138 -13.30 7.64 -20.29
CA VAL A 138 -12.01 7.39 -20.93
C VAL A 138 -12.06 6.03 -21.66
N VAL A 139 -11.54 5.99 -22.88
CA VAL A 139 -11.37 4.76 -23.66
C VAL A 139 -9.89 4.39 -23.65
N ARG A 140 -9.58 3.15 -23.29
CA ARG A 140 -8.22 2.63 -23.22
C ARG A 140 -8.07 1.33 -23.98
N GLU A 141 -6.85 1.06 -24.41
CA GLU A 141 -6.45 -0.22 -24.97
C GLU A 141 -6.62 -1.33 -23.90
N VAL A 142 -7.32 -2.40 -24.24
CA VAL A 142 -7.18 -3.69 -23.55
C VAL A 142 -6.08 -4.45 -24.29
N GLN A 143 -4.94 -4.66 -23.64
CA GLN A 143 -3.84 -5.40 -24.23
C GLN A 143 -4.10 -6.91 -24.15
N GLU A 144 -4.67 -7.36 -23.04
CA GLU A 144 -4.83 -8.78 -22.75
C GLU A 144 -5.86 -9.00 -21.64
N VAL A 145 -6.65 -10.07 -21.72
CA VAL A 145 -7.54 -10.56 -20.66
C VAL A 145 -7.05 -11.95 -20.23
N TYR A 146 -6.21 -11.96 -19.19
CA TYR A 146 -5.63 -13.18 -18.60
C TYR A 146 -6.72 -14.11 -18.04
N SER A 147 -7.70 -13.55 -17.34
CA SER A 147 -8.77 -14.31 -16.68
C SER A 147 -10.11 -13.57 -16.65
N GLY A 148 -11.19 -14.34 -16.49
CA GLY A 148 -12.57 -13.84 -16.48
C GLY A 148 -13.14 -13.57 -17.87
N ASP A 149 -14.39 -13.11 -17.91
CA ASP A 149 -15.06 -12.60 -19.11
C ASP A 149 -15.32 -11.10 -18.95
N LEU A 150 -14.52 -10.27 -19.62
CA LEU A 150 -14.64 -8.81 -19.58
C LEU A 150 -15.92 -8.32 -20.27
N SER A 151 -16.46 -9.07 -21.24
CA SER A 151 -17.72 -8.72 -21.92
C SER A 151 -18.95 -8.82 -21.02
N ALA A 152 -18.86 -9.57 -19.91
CA ALA A 152 -19.91 -9.69 -18.90
C ALA A 152 -19.75 -8.70 -17.73
N ALA A 153 -18.64 -7.95 -17.67
CA ALA A 153 -18.30 -7.10 -16.54
C ALA A 153 -18.84 -5.67 -16.70
N SER A 154 -19.64 -5.20 -15.73
CA SER A 154 -20.11 -3.81 -15.63
C SER A 154 -19.37 -2.98 -14.57
N ARG A 155 -18.61 -3.64 -13.69
CA ARG A 155 -17.79 -3.01 -12.65
C ARG A 155 -16.46 -3.74 -12.48
N GLY A 156 -15.50 -3.03 -11.91
CA GLY A 156 -14.18 -3.57 -11.54
C GLY A 156 -13.46 -2.64 -10.57
N TRP A 157 -12.18 -2.92 -10.30
CA TRP A 157 -11.27 -1.98 -9.63
C TRP A 157 -9.96 -1.82 -10.42
N TRP A 158 -9.34 -0.65 -10.28
CA TRP A 158 -8.07 -0.32 -10.92
C TRP A 158 -6.88 -0.77 -10.06
N ALA A 159 -5.81 -1.27 -10.68
CA ALA A 159 -4.63 -1.78 -9.99
C ALA A 159 -3.33 -1.54 -10.76
N GLY A 160 -2.22 -1.35 -10.02
CA GLY A 160 -0.87 -1.27 -10.59
C GLY A 160 -0.19 -2.63 -10.83
N THR A 161 -0.82 -3.74 -10.44
CA THR A 161 -0.28 -5.11 -10.54
C THR A 161 -0.55 -5.69 -11.93
N VAL A 162 0.37 -5.45 -12.88
CA VAL A 162 0.17 -5.65 -14.33
C VAL A 162 0.09 -7.12 -14.78
N TYR A 163 0.80 -8.02 -14.11
CA TYR A 163 0.94 -9.42 -14.50
C TYR A 163 0.38 -10.33 -13.40
N PRO A 164 -0.33 -11.43 -13.72
CA PRO A 164 -0.80 -12.40 -12.72
C PRO A 164 0.36 -13.19 -12.09
N ASP A 165 1.36 -13.58 -12.89
CA ASP A 165 2.52 -14.37 -12.49
C ASP A 165 3.77 -14.02 -13.36
N PRO A 166 4.96 -14.56 -13.07
CA PRO A 166 6.17 -14.28 -13.84
C PRO A 166 6.15 -14.80 -15.30
N ALA A 167 5.37 -15.83 -15.64
CA ALA A 167 5.29 -16.34 -17.00
C ALA A 167 4.53 -15.37 -17.93
N ALA A 168 3.47 -14.73 -17.42
CA ALA A 168 2.80 -13.63 -18.12
C ALA A 168 3.70 -12.40 -18.37
N ALA A 169 4.78 -12.24 -17.59
CA ALA A 169 5.82 -11.23 -17.85
C ALA A 169 6.91 -11.71 -18.83
N GLY A 170 6.94 -13.00 -19.18
CA GLY A 170 7.92 -13.61 -20.09
C GLY A 170 9.08 -14.33 -19.41
N TYR A 171 8.96 -14.75 -18.14
CA TYR A 171 10.02 -15.40 -17.37
C TYR A 171 9.64 -16.81 -16.91
N ARG A 172 10.63 -17.71 -16.82
CA ARG A 172 10.45 -19.00 -16.14
C ARG A 172 10.64 -18.82 -14.64
N PHE A 173 9.80 -19.49 -13.87
CA PHE A 173 9.81 -19.42 -12.41
C PHE A 173 9.52 -20.80 -11.80
N HIS A 174 9.84 -20.93 -10.51
CA HIS A 174 9.44 -22.05 -9.68
C HIS A 174 8.62 -21.53 -8.50
N GLU A 175 7.50 -22.17 -8.20
CA GLU A 175 6.78 -21.95 -6.95
C GLU A 175 7.45 -22.76 -5.83
N VAL A 176 7.74 -22.10 -4.71
CA VAL A 176 8.41 -22.68 -3.55
C VAL A 176 7.74 -22.18 -2.28
N GLU A 177 7.81 -22.96 -1.20
CA GLU A 177 7.22 -22.57 0.08
C GLU A 177 8.31 -22.24 1.11
N LEU A 178 8.18 -21.08 1.77
CA LEU A 178 8.99 -20.75 2.94
C LEU A 178 8.34 -21.33 4.20
N PRO A 179 9.08 -22.11 5.02
CA PRO A 179 8.54 -22.69 6.25
C PRO A 179 8.49 -21.64 7.37
N MET A 180 7.44 -20.82 7.38
CA MET A 180 7.21 -19.84 8.44
C MET A 180 6.71 -20.51 9.72
N GLU A 181 6.87 -19.81 10.85
CA GLU A 181 6.38 -20.25 12.18
C GLU A 181 4.89 -20.61 12.18
N MET A 182 4.10 -19.96 11.32
CA MET A 182 2.65 -20.14 11.21
C MET A 182 2.23 -21.11 10.09
N GLY A 183 3.17 -21.67 9.32
CA GLY A 183 2.92 -22.59 8.21
C GLY A 183 3.74 -22.27 6.95
N ALA A 184 3.49 -22.99 5.88
CA ALA A 184 4.11 -22.77 4.57
C ALA A 184 3.59 -21.49 3.89
N ALA A 185 4.50 -20.65 3.39
CA ALA A 185 4.17 -19.40 2.70
C ALA A 185 4.68 -19.42 1.24
N PRO A 186 3.78 -19.34 0.23
CA PRO A 186 4.14 -19.52 -1.17
C PRO A 186 4.91 -18.33 -1.74
N CYS A 187 5.95 -18.61 -2.52
CA CYS A 187 6.86 -17.64 -3.12
C CYS A 187 7.21 -18.06 -4.55
N TRP A 188 7.64 -17.12 -5.39
CA TRP A 188 8.20 -17.43 -6.71
C TRP A 188 9.70 -17.16 -6.76
N VAL A 189 10.46 -18.16 -7.19
CA VAL A 189 11.88 -18.04 -7.56
C VAL A 189 11.97 -17.84 -9.07
N VAL A 190 12.61 -16.77 -9.50
CA VAL A 190 12.93 -16.48 -10.91
C VAL A 190 14.45 -16.45 -11.05
N PRO A 191 15.09 -17.52 -11.59
CA PRO A 191 16.53 -17.58 -11.79
C PRO A 191 17.06 -16.40 -12.61
N ALA A 192 18.27 -15.93 -12.28
CA ALA A 192 18.98 -14.89 -13.03
C ALA A 192 19.38 -15.33 -14.46
N GLY A 193 19.77 -14.36 -15.29
CA GLY A 193 20.32 -14.61 -16.63
C GLY A 193 19.29 -15.05 -17.67
N GLN A 194 18.01 -14.75 -17.45
CA GLN A 194 16.95 -14.98 -18.41
C GLN A 194 16.73 -13.74 -19.29
N GLU A 195 16.80 -13.93 -20.61
CA GLU A 195 16.20 -12.97 -21.55
C GLU A 195 14.67 -13.06 -21.46
N ARG A 196 14.00 -11.91 -21.60
CA ARG A 196 12.53 -11.86 -21.58
C ARG A 196 11.98 -12.53 -22.83
N ASP A 197 11.10 -13.50 -22.65
CA ASP A 197 10.50 -14.32 -23.72
C ASP A 197 9.07 -13.83 -24.04
N PRO A 198 8.84 -13.12 -25.17
CA PRO A 198 7.51 -12.65 -25.54
C PRO A 198 6.58 -13.78 -25.98
N GLN A 199 7.14 -14.90 -26.46
CA GLN A 199 6.34 -16.07 -26.86
C GLN A 199 5.75 -16.74 -25.63
N ARG A 200 6.54 -16.91 -24.55
CA ARG A 200 6.05 -17.39 -23.25
C ARG A 200 4.92 -16.56 -22.67
N ALA A 201 5.00 -15.24 -22.79
CA ALA A 201 3.94 -14.35 -22.36
C ALA A 201 2.62 -14.64 -23.11
N ALA A 202 2.68 -14.82 -24.44
CA ALA A 202 1.52 -15.16 -25.29
C ALA A 202 1.03 -16.63 -25.13
N GLU A 203 1.94 -17.57 -24.87
CA GLU A 203 1.64 -18.98 -24.59
C GLU A 203 0.86 -19.12 -23.27
N HIS A 204 1.25 -18.38 -22.23
CA HIS A 204 0.50 -18.31 -20.98
C HIS A 204 -0.96 -17.89 -21.24
N SER A 205 -1.17 -16.84 -22.03
CA SER A 205 -2.49 -16.31 -22.40
C SER A 205 -3.40 -17.34 -23.09
N THR A 206 -2.83 -18.24 -23.92
CA THR A 206 -3.57 -19.29 -24.61
C THR A 206 -3.80 -20.51 -23.70
N THR A 207 -2.78 -20.90 -22.96
CA THR A 207 -2.77 -22.10 -22.09
C THR A 207 -3.74 -21.96 -20.91
N ALA A 208 -3.81 -20.77 -20.29
CA ALA A 208 -4.72 -20.46 -19.17
C ALA A 208 -6.22 -20.62 -19.51
N ARG A 209 -6.60 -20.54 -20.80
CA ARG A 209 -7.98 -20.82 -21.26
C ARG A 209 -8.22 -22.29 -21.57
N GLN A 210 -7.18 -23.03 -21.97
CA GLN A 210 -7.29 -24.43 -22.39
C GLN A 210 -7.24 -25.40 -21.19
N TYR A 211 -6.44 -25.08 -20.16
CA TYR A 211 -6.36 -25.84 -18.89
C TYR A 211 -7.66 -25.81 -18.05
N ARG A 212 -8.65 -24.98 -18.39
CA ARG A 212 -9.97 -24.99 -17.75
C ARG A 212 -10.93 -26.05 -18.32
N ARG A 213 -10.45 -26.94 -19.21
CA ARG A 213 -11.23 -28.11 -19.66
C ARG A 213 -10.70 -29.45 -19.16
N ASP A 214 -9.39 -29.66 -19.10
CA ASP A 214 -8.82 -30.96 -18.75
C ASP A 214 -7.66 -30.84 -17.72
N ASP A 215 -7.79 -31.62 -16.65
CA ASP A 215 -6.79 -32.13 -15.70
C ASP A 215 -5.90 -31.20 -14.86
N ALA A 216 -6.30 -31.07 -13.59
CA ALA A 216 -5.44 -30.80 -12.42
C ALA A 216 -4.40 -31.93 -12.12
N GLN A 217 -4.08 -32.77 -13.10
CA GLN A 217 -3.11 -33.88 -13.00
C GLN A 217 -1.82 -33.61 -13.78
N HIS A 218 -1.81 -32.68 -14.74
CA HIS A 218 -0.63 -32.40 -15.58
C HIS A 218 0.43 -31.52 -14.91
N GLU A 219 0.02 -30.52 -14.12
CA GLU A 219 0.97 -29.60 -13.45
C GLU A 219 1.82 -30.32 -12.39
N ALA A 220 1.22 -31.25 -11.64
CA ALA A 220 1.93 -32.09 -10.67
C ALA A 220 2.96 -33.02 -11.32
N ALA A 221 2.79 -33.39 -12.60
CA ALA A 221 3.68 -34.30 -13.32
C ALA A 221 4.93 -33.60 -13.86
N HIS A 222 4.83 -32.34 -14.30
CA HIS A 222 5.99 -31.57 -14.79
C HIS A 222 6.82 -30.92 -13.67
N ALA A 223 6.20 -30.60 -12.53
CA ALA A 223 6.92 -30.13 -11.33
C ALA A 223 7.80 -31.22 -10.66
N ALA A 224 7.59 -32.50 -10.99
CA ALA A 224 8.24 -33.63 -10.32
C ALA A 224 9.62 -34.03 -10.88
N ALA A 225 10.19 -33.28 -11.84
CA ALA A 225 11.41 -33.68 -12.55
C ALA A 225 12.73 -33.44 -11.79
N GLU A 226 12.83 -32.34 -11.04
CA GLU A 226 13.92 -32.02 -10.11
C GLU A 226 13.31 -31.22 -8.95
N ASP A 227 13.74 -31.44 -7.70
CA ASP A 227 13.30 -30.61 -6.58
C ASP A 227 13.83 -29.17 -6.76
N PRO A 228 12.98 -28.16 -7.03
CA PRO A 228 13.44 -26.78 -7.18
C PRO A 228 13.99 -26.23 -5.86
N ALA A 229 13.57 -26.82 -4.73
CA ALA A 229 14.12 -26.55 -3.41
C ALA A 229 15.44 -27.31 -3.10
N ALA A 230 16.05 -27.99 -4.08
CA ALA A 230 17.41 -28.53 -4.00
C ALA A 230 18.43 -27.80 -4.88
N GLN A 231 18.00 -27.14 -5.97
CA GLN A 231 18.90 -26.50 -6.93
C GLN A 231 19.74 -25.38 -6.28
N GLN A 232 21.04 -25.32 -6.58
CA GLN A 232 21.91 -24.19 -6.21
C GLN A 232 21.83 -23.10 -7.27
N LEU A 233 21.65 -21.85 -6.84
CA LEU A 233 21.48 -20.66 -7.68
C LEU A 233 22.41 -19.56 -7.15
N PRO A 234 23.74 -19.72 -7.35
CA PRO A 234 24.74 -18.82 -6.78
C PRO A 234 24.73 -17.44 -7.43
N GLY A 235 25.24 -16.45 -6.71
CA GLY A 235 25.33 -15.05 -7.15
C GLY A 235 24.43 -14.12 -6.33
N PRO A 236 24.20 -12.88 -6.79
CA PRO A 236 23.36 -11.93 -6.08
C PRO A 236 21.86 -12.22 -6.26
N TRP A 237 21.07 -11.87 -5.25
CA TRP A 237 19.62 -12.12 -5.21
C TRP A 237 18.82 -10.84 -4.96
N ALA A 238 17.66 -10.73 -5.60
CA ALA A 238 16.61 -9.77 -5.26
C ALA A 238 15.60 -10.44 -4.32
N ILE A 239 15.38 -9.87 -3.13
CA ILE A 239 14.25 -10.27 -2.27
C ILE A 239 13.18 -9.19 -2.42
N MET A 240 12.02 -9.56 -2.97
CA MET A 240 10.99 -8.60 -3.38
C MET A 240 9.76 -8.66 -2.47
N VAL A 241 9.44 -7.53 -1.82
CA VAL A 241 8.47 -7.40 -0.74
C VAL A 241 7.37 -6.40 -1.13
N HIS A 242 6.15 -6.91 -1.32
CA HIS A 242 5.01 -6.11 -1.74
C HIS A 242 4.41 -5.26 -0.60
N GLY A 243 3.55 -4.32 -0.97
CA GLY A 243 2.84 -3.41 -0.07
C GLY A 243 1.65 -4.04 0.67
N ARG A 244 1.10 -3.26 1.59
CA ARG A 244 -0.04 -3.65 2.45
C ARG A 244 -1.31 -3.83 1.62
N GLY A 245 -1.90 -5.02 1.64
CA GLY A 245 -3.10 -5.33 0.84
C GLY A 245 -2.86 -5.46 -0.67
N ALA A 246 -1.58 -5.55 -1.06
CA ALA A 246 -1.11 -6.17 -2.30
C ALA A 246 -0.68 -7.62 -2.01
N GLN A 247 -0.16 -8.29 -3.03
CA GLN A 247 0.34 -9.67 -3.02
C GLN A 247 1.66 -9.71 -3.82
N ARG A 248 2.38 -10.83 -3.78
CA ARG A 248 3.69 -11.03 -4.44
C ARG A 248 3.73 -10.62 -5.93
N MET A 249 2.60 -10.66 -6.63
CA MET A 249 2.46 -10.17 -8.01
C MET A 249 2.83 -8.68 -8.22
N GLU A 250 2.78 -7.84 -7.18
CA GLU A 250 3.19 -6.43 -7.27
C GLU A 250 4.67 -6.27 -7.64
N ALA A 251 5.50 -7.25 -7.31
CA ALA A 251 6.92 -7.24 -7.58
C ALA A 251 7.29 -7.67 -9.02
N ILE A 252 6.39 -8.32 -9.77
CA ILE A 252 6.70 -8.90 -11.09
C ILE A 252 7.24 -7.83 -12.06
N ARG A 253 6.76 -6.59 -11.96
CA ARG A 253 7.22 -5.45 -12.77
C ARG A 253 8.70 -5.11 -12.61
N ALA A 254 9.34 -5.50 -11.51
CA ALA A 254 10.78 -5.30 -11.29
C ALA A 254 11.64 -6.43 -11.87
N LEU A 255 11.05 -7.55 -12.35
CA LEU A 255 11.81 -8.71 -12.83
C LEU A 255 12.76 -8.35 -13.97
N ASP A 256 12.34 -7.54 -14.93
CA ASP A 256 13.17 -7.17 -16.08
C ASP A 256 14.44 -6.41 -15.63
N THR A 257 14.27 -5.45 -14.72
CA THR A 257 15.40 -4.76 -14.06
C THR A 257 16.28 -5.73 -13.28
N ALA A 258 15.70 -6.63 -12.49
CA ALA A 258 16.45 -7.60 -11.70
C ALA A 258 17.25 -8.58 -12.60
N GLN A 259 16.70 -9.02 -13.73
CA GLN A 259 17.40 -9.84 -14.73
C GLN A 259 18.57 -9.07 -15.36
N ARG A 260 18.37 -7.80 -15.74
CA ARG A 260 19.45 -6.92 -16.25
C ARG A 260 20.54 -6.63 -15.21
N MET A 261 20.21 -6.70 -13.91
CA MET A 261 21.16 -6.66 -12.79
C MET A 261 21.76 -8.04 -12.45
N GLY A 262 21.43 -9.11 -13.19
CA GLY A 262 21.89 -10.47 -12.92
C GLY A 262 21.43 -11.04 -11.57
N LEU A 263 20.29 -10.58 -11.04
CA LEU A 263 19.75 -10.99 -9.75
C LEU A 263 18.79 -12.19 -9.89
N THR A 264 19.01 -13.24 -9.09
CA THR A 264 17.97 -14.26 -8.90
C THR A 264 16.89 -13.68 -8.00
N SER A 265 15.63 -13.66 -8.47
CA SER A 265 14.56 -12.96 -7.77
C SER A 265 13.70 -13.92 -6.96
N LEU A 266 13.45 -13.58 -5.69
CA LEU A 266 12.50 -14.26 -4.80
C LEU A 266 11.36 -13.29 -4.46
N LEU A 267 10.19 -13.54 -5.03
CA LEU A 267 8.97 -12.76 -4.81
C LEU A 267 8.18 -13.47 -3.71
N ILE A 268 8.13 -12.85 -2.52
CA ILE A 268 7.60 -13.50 -1.32
C ILE A 268 6.14 -13.11 -1.05
N SER A 269 5.40 -14.06 -0.49
CA SER A 269 4.30 -13.75 0.44
C SER A 269 4.85 -13.55 1.87
N TYR A 270 4.13 -12.80 2.70
CA TYR A 270 4.45 -12.63 4.12
C TYR A 270 3.20 -12.56 5.00
N ARG A 271 3.36 -12.76 6.31
CA ARG A 271 2.23 -12.92 7.25
C ARG A 271 1.10 -11.90 7.00
N ASN A 272 -0.13 -12.41 6.93
CA ASN A 272 -1.37 -11.63 6.80
C ASN A 272 -1.60 -10.93 5.45
N ASP A 273 -0.89 -11.28 4.38
CA ASP A 273 -1.11 -10.77 3.01
C ASP A 273 -2.25 -11.44 2.21
N ARG A 274 -2.84 -12.51 2.77
CA ARG A 274 -3.87 -13.44 2.23
C ARG A 274 -3.34 -14.70 1.55
N GLU A 275 -2.07 -14.76 1.18
CA GLU A 275 -1.43 -15.95 0.59
C GLU A 275 -0.65 -16.73 1.65
N ALA A 276 0.15 -16.03 2.45
CA ALA A 276 0.84 -16.61 3.58
C ALA A 276 -0.11 -16.86 4.77
N PRO A 277 0.20 -17.85 5.62
CA PRO A 277 -0.51 -18.09 6.87
C PRO A 277 -0.61 -16.83 7.74
N ALA A 278 -1.79 -16.61 8.33
CA ALA A 278 -2.02 -15.50 9.22
C ALA A 278 -1.32 -15.70 10.57
N SER A 279 -0.87 -14.60 11.18
CA SER A 279 -0.48 -14.59 12.60
C SER A 279 -1.72 -14.82 13.49
N PRO A 280 -1.57 -15.26 14.75
CA PRO A 280 -2.70 -15.57 15.63
C PRO A 280 -3.69 -14.40 15.85
N ASP A 281 -3.23 -13.16 15.70
CA ASP A 281 -4.03 -11.94 15.77
C ASP A 281 -4.61 -11.48 14.41
N GLY A 282 -4.05 -11.96 13.30
CA GLY A 282 -4.41 -11.55 11.95
C GLY A 282 -4.21 -10.04 11.73
N ARG A 283 -3.06 -9.49 12.17
CA ARG A 283 -2.73 -8.06 12.11
C ARG A 283 -1.37 -7.81 11.49
N TYR A 284 -1.26 -6.73 10.72
CA TYR A 284 0.05 -6.22 10.29
C TYR A 284 0.75 -5.52 11.45
N GLY A 285 2.02 -5.87 11.69
CA GLY A 285 2.93 -5.14 12.58
C GLY A 285 3.63 -3.96 11.90
N LEU A 286 3.21 -3.59 10.68
CA LEU A 286 3.66 -2.39 9.96
C LEU A 286 5.18 -2.36 9.63
N GLY A 287 5.83 -3.52 9.60
CA GLY A 287 7.28 -3.66 9.50
C GLY A 287 7.91 -4.31 10.72
N PHE A 288 7.35 -4.10 11.91
CA PHE A 288 7.92 -4.54 13.19
C PHE A 288 7.92 -6.07 13.38
N THR A 289 6.99 -6.79 12.74
CA THR A 289 6.91 -8.26 12.77
C THR A 289 7.30 -8.93 11.46
N GLU A 290 7.00 -8.29 10.34
CA GLU A 290 7.14 -8.86 8.99
C GLU A 290 8.62 -8.96 8.54
N TRP A 291 9.55 -8.18 9.12
CA TRP A 291 10.98 -8.25 8.77
C TRP A 291 11.58 -9.65 9.03
N LYS A 292 10.99 -10.43 9.94
CA LYS A 292 11.39 -11.81 10.23
C LYS A 292 11.08 -12.76 9.06
N ASP A 293 10.03 -12.47 8.29
CA ASP A 293 9.64 -13.25 7.12
C ASP A 293 10.61 -12.96 5.97
N VAL A 294 11.02 -11.70 5.80
CA VAL A 294 12.08 -11.32 4.85
C VAL A 294 13.43 -11.92 5.27
N GLN A 295 13.75 -11.97 6.58
CA GLN A 295 14.94 -12.68 7.05
C GLN A 295 14.91 -14.18 6.72
N LEU A 296 13.74 -14.83 6.80
CA LEU A 296 13.59 -16.23 6.38
C LEU A 296 13.80 -16.39 4.87
N ALA A 297 13.28 -15.47 4.07
CA ALA A 297 13.51 -15.41 2.63
C ALA A 297 14.99 -15.22 2.27
N ILE A 298 15.71 -14.36 3.00
CA ILE A 298 17.17 -14.23 2.87
C ILE A 298 17.86 -15.55 3.26
N SER A 299 17.45 -16.20 4.36
CA SER A 299 18.01 -17.50 4.76
C SER A 299 17.86 -18.56 3.66
N TYR A 300 16.68 -18.62 3.02
CA TYR A 300 16.43 -19.47 1.86
C TYR A 300 17.41 -19.15 0.71
N ALA A 301 17.58 -17.88 0.36
CA ALA A 301 18.54 -17.45 -0.66
C ALA A 301 20.00 -17.81 -0.29
N LYS A 302 20.42 -17.60 0.96
CA LYS A 302 21.78 -17.96 1.42
C LYS A 302 22.04 -19.47 1.34
N LEU A 303 21.05 -20.32 1.64
CA LEU A 303 21.12 -21.78 1.46
C LEU A 303 21.24 -22.21 -0.03
N ARG A 304 20.81 -21.34 -0.97
CA ARG A 304 20.94 -21.50 -2.43
C ARG A 304 22.25 -20.94 -3.00
N GLY A 305 23.16 -20.43 -2.16
CA GLY A 305 24.42 -19.83 -2.59
C GLY A 305 24.38 -18.32 -2.84
N ALA A 306 23.38 -17.59 -2.32
CA ALA A 306 23.31 -16.14 -2.48
C ALA A 306 24.54 -15.43 -1.88
N THR A 307 25.28 -14.69 -2.71
CA THR A 307 26.50 -13.97 -2.32
C THR A 307 26.17 -12.58 -1.76
N ARG A 308 25.20 -11.88 -2.37
CA ARG A 308 24.70 -10.57 -1.99
C ARG A 308 23.17 -10.52 -2.09
N ILE A 309 22.57 -9.65 -1.30
CA ILE A 309 21.13 -9.41 -1.27
C ILE A 309 20.83 -7.96 -1.66
N VAL A 310 19.88 -7.76 -2.58
CA VAL A 310 19.24 -6.46 -2.84
C VAL A 310 17.78 -6.58 -2.43
N LEU A 311 17.28 -5.68 -1.59
CA LEU A 311 15.86 -5.67 -1.22
C LEU A 311 15.07 -4.76 -2.14
N PHE A 312 13.94 -5.24 -2.65
CA PHE A 312 12.97 -4.43 -3.38
C PHE A 312 11.69 -4.32 -2.56
N GLY A 313 11.22 -3.11 -2.28
CA GLY A 313 10.10 -2.87 -1.36
C GLY A 313 9.10 -1.84 -1.87
N TRP A 314 7.80 -2.17 -1.84
CA TRP A 314 6.72 -1.25 -2.20
C TRP A 314 5.89 -0.84 -0.98
N SER A 315 5.61 0.45 -0.78
CA SER A 315 4.75 0.92 0.32
C SER A 315 5.24 0.42 1.70
N MET A 316 4.39 -0.31 2.44
CA MET A 316 4.75 -1.02 3.67
C MET A 316 5.91 -2.01 3.47
N GLY A 317 6.03 -2.65 2.30
CA GLY A 317 7.18 -3.47 1.93
C GLY A 317 8.51 -2.72 2.06
N GLY A 318 8.52 -1.42 1.77
CA GLY A 318 9.69 -0.58 2.01
C GLY A 318 10.04 -0.41 3.50
N ALA A 319 9.04 -0.25 4.36
CA ALA A 319 9.24 -0.23 5.82
C ALA A 319 9.79 -1.58 6.34
N ILE A 320 9.29 -2.69 5.78
CA ILE A 320 9.78 -4.05 6.08
C ILE A 320 11.25 -4.20 5.63
N CYS A 321 11.61 -3.72 4.43
CA CYS A 321 12.99 -3.75 3.94
C CYS A 321 13.94 -2.94 4.85
N LEU A 322 13.57 -1.72 5.23
CA LEU A 322 14.34 -0.87 6.14
C LEU A 322 14.56 -1.55 7.51
N GLN A 323 13.51 -2.15 8.10
CA GLN A 323 13.63 -2.95 9.32
C GLN A 323 14.51 -4.19 9.16
N THR A 324 14.46 -4.84 7.99
CA THR A 324 15.29 -6.02 7.70
C THR A 324 16.77 -5.63 7.60
N ALA A 325 17.08 -4.50 6.97
CA ALA A 325 18.45 -3.95 6.89
C ALA A 325 19.02 -3.57 8.27
N ASP A 326 18.18 -3.14 9.21
CA ASP A 326 18.57 -2.79 10.58
C ASP A 326 18.77 -4.04 11.48
N LEU A 327 17.75 -4.90 11.52
CA LEU A 327 17.61 -5.93 12.56
C LEU A 327 18.10 -7.32 12.12
N SER A 328 18.26 -7.58 10.82
CA SER A 328 18.58 -8.93 10.37
C SER A 328 19.99 -9.38 10.76
N ILE A 329 20.11 -10.68 11.05
CA ILE A 329 21.41 -11.35 11.16
C ILE A 329 22.20 -11.26 9.85
N TYR A 330 21.51 -11.14 8.71
CA TYR A 330 22.10 -11.03 7.37
C TYR A 330 22.32 -9.59 6.90
N ARG A 331 22.21 -8.57 7.77
CA ARG A 331 22.38 -7.16 7.36
C ARG A 331 23.69 -6.85 6.63
N ALA A 332 24.76 -7.61 6.90
CA ALA A 332 26.05 -7.48 6.21
C ALA A 332 26.09 -8.10 4.80
N ASP A 333 25.11 -8.94 4.44
CA ASP A 333 24.90 -9.47 3.10
C ASP A 333 24.02 -8.55 2.22
N ILE A 334 23.29 -7.60 2.82
CA ILE A 334 22.40 -6.67 2.13
C ILE A 334 23.23 -5.54 1.52
N ALA A 335 23.45 -5.62 0.20
CA ALA A 335 24.23 -4.67 -0.57
C ALA A 335 23.49 -3.34 -0.79
N GLY A 336 22.16 -3.38 -0.96
CA GLY A 336 21.36 -2.18 -1.20
C GLY A 336 19.86 -2.42 -1.19
N MET A 337 19.08 -1.33 -1.28
CA MET A 337 17.62 -1.35 -1.29
C MET A 337 17.04 -0.47 -2.40
N VAL A 338 16.00 -0.96 -3.07
CA VAL A 338 15.23 -0.24 -4.09
C VAL A 338 13.78 -0.13 -3.62
N LEU A 339 13.39 1.06 -3.19
CA LEU A 339 12.14 1.30 -2.48
C LEU A 339 11.20 2.18 -3.31
N THR A 340 9.96 1.75 -3.52
CA THR A 340 8.97 2.47 -4.33
C THR A 340 7.78 2.90 -3.47
N GLY A 341 7.51 4.21 -3.40
CA GLY A 341 6.53 4.82 -2.49
C GLY A 341 6.64 4.38 -1.01
N PRO A 342 7.84 4.26 -0.40
CA PRO A 342 8.01 3.59 0.89
C PRO A 342 7.45 4.37 2.07
N VAL A 343 6.89 3.65 3.05
CA VAL A 343 6.62 4.22 4.38
C VAL A 343 7.92 4.30 5.17
N VAL A 344 8.53 5.49 5.22
CA VAL A 344 9.76 5.76 6.00
C VAL A 344 9.48 6.28 7.42
N ASP A 345 8.27 6.79 7.66
CA ASP A 345 7.79 7.16 8.99
C ASP A 345 6.27 6.98 9.09
N TRP A 346 5.83 6.16 10.05
CA TRP A 346 4.41 5.94 10.32
C TRP A 346 3.74 7.12 11.04
N PHE A 347 4.46 7.94 11.82
CA PHE A 347 3.89 9.11 12.50
C PHE A 347 3.44 10.20 11.51
N THR A 348 4.28 10.53 10.53
CA THR A 348 3.95 11.44 9.42
C THR A 348 2.82 10.87 8.56
N LEU A 349 2.81 9.56 8.29
CA LEU A 349 1.72 8.91 7.57
C LEU A 349 0.37 9.03 8.30
N PHE A 350 0.34 8.77 9.61
CA PHE A 350 -0.89 8.88 10.40
C PHE A 350 -1.40 10.33 10.45
N THR A 351 -0.52 11.31 10.66
CA THR A 351 -0.91 12.72 10.70
C THR A 351 -1.39 13.24 9.34
N HIS A 352 -0.79 12.79 8.23
CA HIS A 352 -1.26 13.15 6.89
C HIS A 352 -2.66 12.60 6.59
N HIS A 353 -2.89 11.29 6.81
CA HIS A 353 -4.20 10.68 6.59
C HIS A 353 -5.32 11.23 7.49
N THR A 354 -5.01 11.70 8.70
CA THR A 354 -6.02 12.31 9.57
C THR A 354 -6.32 13.76 9.18
N ALA A 355 -5.30 14.52 8.76
CA ALA A 355 -5.50 15.87 8.22
C ALA A 355 -6.40 15.88 6.96
N SER A 356 -6.14 15.02 5.98
CA SER A 356 -6.95 14.92 4.76
C SER A 356 -8.41 14.48 5.02
N ARG A 357 -8.63 13.73 6.11
CA ARG A 357 -9.97 13.30 6.57
C ARG A 357 -10.61 14.25 7.58
N HIS A 358 -10.02 15.41 7.85
CA HIS A 358 -10.49 16.40 8.83
C HIS A 358 -10.64 15.84 10.27
N ILE A 359 -9.86 14.80 10.61
CA ILE A 359 -9.86 14.16 11.93
C ILE A 359 -8.94 14.96 12.86
N PRO A 360 -9.41 15.43 14.05
CA PRO A 360 -8.58 16.17 14.99
C PRO A 360 -7.31 15.43 15.42
N SER A 361 -6.19 16.16 15.53
CA SER A 361 -4.87 15.60 15.89
C SER A 361 -4.87 14.78 17.18
N ALA A 362 -5.65 15.19 18.19
CA ALA A 362 -5.82 14.45 19.44
C ALA A 362 -6.29 13.00 19.24
N ILE A 363 -7.17 12.74 18.26
CA ILE A 363 -7.63 11.39 17.92
C ILE A 363 -6.48 10.57 17.31
N THR A 364 -5.61 11.21 16.53
CA THR A 364 -4.40 10.59 15.94
C THR A 364 -3.43 10.16 17.04
N THR A 365 -3.13 11.05 17.99
CA THR A 365 -2.26 10.76 19.14
C THR A 365 -2.86 9.64 20.02
N MET A 366 -4.18 9.63 20.22
CA MET A 366 -4.86 8.54 20.92
C MET A 366 -4.76 7.21 20.15
N ALA A 367 -4.95 7.21 18.83
CA ALA A 367 -4.83 6.00 18.00
C ALA A 367 -3.39 5.44 18.01
N GLN A 368 -2.38 6.30 17.92
CA GLN A 368 -0.97 5.93 18.08
C GLN A 368 -0.70 5.34 19.47
N SER A 369 -1.20 5.98 20.54
CA SER A 369 -1.10 5.49 21.92
C SER A 369 -1.73 4.11 22.12
N LEU A 370 -2.81 3.79 21.39
CA LEU A 370 -3.43 2.45 21.40
C LEU A 370 -2.59 1.40 20.64
N ILE A 371 -1.81 1.79 19.63
CA ILE A 371 -0.92 0.88 18.89
C ILE A 371 0.36 0.58 19.68
N THR A 372 0.91 1.58 20.38
CA THR A 372 2.19 1.48 21.12
C THR A 372 2.04 1.02 22.58
N SER A 373 0.83 0.92 23.13
CA SER A 373 0.60 0.57 24.54
C SER A 373 0.15 -0.88 24.77
N PRO A 374 0.69 -1.58 25.78
CA PRO A 374 0.15 -2.86 26.27
C PRO A 374 -1.34 -2.82 26.63
N ARG A 375 -1.88 -1.66 27.02
CA ARG A 375 -3.31 -1.49 27.33
C ARG A 375 -4.19 -1.37 26.08
N GLY A 376 -3.60 -1.02 24.94
CA GLY A 376 -4.30 -0.85 23.67
C GLY A 376 -4.57 -2.16 22.93
N LEU A 377 -3.89 -3.27 23.29
CA LEU A 377 -3.99 -4.57 22.61
C LEU A 377 -5.43 -5.09 22.49
N TRP A 378 -6.26 -4.94 23.53
CA TRP A 378 -7.67 -5.34 23.46
C TRP A 378 -8.48 -4.49 22.46
N LEU A 379 -8.10 -3.23 22.27
CA LEU A 379 -8.75 -2.33 21.32
C LEU A 379 -8.23 -2.51 19.89
N THR A 380 -6.92 -2.63 19.67
CA THR A 380 -6.34 -2.83 18.32
C THR A 380 -6.51 -4.28 17.82
N GLY A 381 -6.53 -5.23 18.76
CA GLY A 381 -6.44 -6.66 18.48
C GLY A 381 -5.04 -7.10 18.05
N LEU A 382 -3.98 -6.36 18.39
CA LEU A 382 -2.58 -6.76 18.18
C LEU A 382 -2.13 -7.78 19.25
N ALA A 383 -1.24 -8.71 18.87
CA ALA A 383 -0.61 -9.64 19.80
C ALA A 383 0.44 -8.98 20.73
N ALA A 384 1.12 -7.92 20.26
CA ALA A 384 2.10 -7.15 21.02
C ALA A 384 2.06 -5.66 20.62
N PRO A 385 2.48 -4.73 21.49
CA PRO A 385 2.53 -3.31 21.14
C PRO A 385 3.62 -3.08 20.08
N LEU A 386 3.34 -2.22 19.10
CA LEU A 386 4.33 -1.88 18.08
C LEU A 386 5.24 -0.76 18.57
N ASP A 387 6.55 -0.93 18.42
CA ASP A 387 7.50 0.17 18.62
C ASP A 387 7.58 1.02 17.34
N LEU A 388 6.69 2.01 17.24
CA LEU A 388 6.71 2.95 16.13
C LEU A 388 7.98 3.82 16.10
N GLY A 389 8.71 3.97 17.22
CA GLY A 389 9.98 4.71 17.25
C GLY A 389 11.11 3.98 16.53
N SER A 390 11.09 2.64 16.57
CA SER A 390 11.99 1.81 15.74
C SER A 390 11.74 2.00 14.23
N LEU A 391 10.54 2.43 13.84
CA LEU A 391 10.09 2.62 12.45
C LEU A 391 10.20 4.08 11.96
N ASP A 392 10.68 5.01 12.78
CA ASP A 392 10.92 6.41 12.40
C ASP A 392 12.34 6.57 11.83
N TRP A 393 12.45 6.44 10.50
CA TRP A 393 13.71 6.58 9.79
C TRP A 393 14.16 8.02 9.61
N ILE A 394 13.31 9.02 9.90
CA ILE A 394 13.70 10.43 9.86
C ILE A 394 14.52 10.79 11.10
N THR A 395 14.06 10.36 12.28
CA THR A 395 14.81 10.52 13.53
C THR A 395 16.05 9.61 13.58
N ARG A 396 16.00 8.43 12.95
CA ARG A 396 17.11 7.45 12.89
C ARG A 396 17.92 7.51 11.58
N ALA A 397 17.88 8.62 10.84
CA ALA A 397 18.44 8.70 9.49
C ALA A 397 19.94 8.34 9.44
N ASP A 398 20.70 8.70 10.49
CA ASP A 398 22.13 8.39 10.65
C ASP A 398 22.44 6.90 10.83
N GLN A 399 21.47 6.10 11.27
CA GLN A 399 21.62 4.66 11.50
C GLN A 399 21.42 3.83 10.23
N LEU A 400 20.83 4.40 9.18
CA LEU A 400 20.62 3.72 7.89
C LEU A 400 21.96 3.62 7.11
N GLN A 401 22.67 2.51 7.30
CA GLN A 401 23.98 2.27 6.67
C GLN A 401 23.89 1.64 5.28
N THR A 402 22.76 1.04 4.92
CA THR A 402 22.55 0.36 3.64
C THR A 402 22.24 1.36 2.53
N PRO A 403 22.97 1.35 1.40
CA PRO A 403 22.66 2.19 0.25
C PRO A 403 21.22 1.97 -0.24
N THR A 404 20.49 3.06 -0.44
CA THR A 404 19.05 3.03 -0.73
C THR A 404 18.71 3.95 -1.89
N LEU A 405 17.95 3.44 -2.86
CA LEU A 405 17.25 4.25 -3.86
C LEU A 405 15.77 4.31 -3.49
N ILE A 406 15.20 5.51 -3.43
CA ILE A 406 13.76 5.74 -3.30
C ILE A 406 13.20 6.28 -4.62
N LEU A 407 12.18 5.64 -5.16
CA LEU A 407 11.38 6.15 -6.28
C LEU A 407 9.99 6.51 -5.73
N HIS A 408 9.55 7.76 -5.87
CA HIS A 408 8.34 8.24 -5.21
C HIS A 408 7.61 9.30 -6.04
N SER A 409 6.30 9.11 -6.25
CA SER A 409 5.41 10.10 -6.85
C SER A 409 5.13 11.29 -5.93
N ALA A 410 5.25 12.52 -6.44
CA ALA A 410 4.78 13.72 -5.74
C ALA A 410 3.25 13.72 -5.53
N ASP A 411 2.51 13.09 -6.45
CA ASP A 411 1.06 12.90 -6.41
C ASP A 411 0.61 11.65 -5.61
N ASP A 412 1.49 11.07 -4.79
CA ASP A 412 1.12 9.94 -3.91
C ASP A 412 0.08 10.40 -2.87
N GLU A 413 -1.14 9.90 -3.03
CA GLU A 413 -2.29 10.24 -2.18
C GLU A 413 -2.30 9.45 -0.86
N PHE A 414 -1.41 8.48 -0.72
CA PHE A 414 -1.40 7.53 0.36
C PHE A 414 -0.22 7.79 1.31
N VAL A 415 1.00 7.83 0.78
CA VAL A 415 2.24 8.12 1.51
C VAL A 415 2.88 9.38 0.93
N PRO A 416 2.93 10.50 1.66
CA PRO A 416 3.54 11.72 1.11
C PRO A 416 5.04 11.56 0.83
N ASP A 417 5.46 11.99 -0.36
CA ASP A 417 6.86 11.93 -0.78
C ASP A 417 7.80 12.82 0.05
N THR A 418 7.25 13.76 0.83
CA THR A 418 7.98 14.70 1.69
C THR A 418 8.85 13.99 2.72
N ALA A 419 8.39 12.85 3.26
CA ALA A 419 9.18 12.05 4.18
C ALA A 419 10.36 11.36 3.48
N SER A 420 10.16 10.88 2.24
CA SER A 420 11.25 10.30 1.42
C SER A 420 12.29 11.36 1.01
N LYS A 421 11.84 12.55 0.59
CA LYS A 421 12.72 13.70 0.33
C LYS A 421 13.54 14.04 1.58
N ARG A 422 12.89 14.10 2.74
CA ARG A 422 13.55 14.43 3.99
C ARG A 422 14.57 13.39 4.43
N LEU A 423 14.33 12.10 4.17
CA LEU A 423 15.31 11.05 4.45
C LEU A 423 16.55 11.18 3.54
N ALA A 424 16.35 11.47 2.25
CA ALA A 424 17.44 11.73 1.30
C ALA A 424 18.26 13.00 1.64
N GLU A 425 17.62 14.04 2.17
CA GLU A 425 18.31 15.23 2.68
C GLU A 425 19.15 14.97 3.95
N LEU A 426 18.83 13.92 4.71
CA LEU A 426 19.44 13.61 6.01
C LEU A 426 20.53 12.54 5.95
N ASN A 427 20.60 11.76 4.87
CA ASN A 427 21.58 10.67 4.74
C ASN A 427 22.04 10.51 3.29
N ASP A 428 23.32 10.79 3.05
CA ASP A 428 24.01 10.70 1.75
C ASP A 428 23.97 9.30 1.07
N ARG A 429 23.52 8.25 1.78
CA ARG A 429 23.30 6.89 1.24
C ARG A 429 21.94 6.70 0.59
N VAL A 430 21.04 7.68 0.73
CA VAL A 430 19.66 7.62 0.26
C VAL A 430 19.51 8.56 -0.94
N GLU A 431 19.47 8.00 -2.15
CA GLU A 431 19.14 8.74 -3.37
C GLU A 431 17.62 8.71 -3.59
N MET A 432 17.02 9.82 -4.01
CA MET A 432 15.60 9.87 -4.36
C MET A 432 15.37 10.33 -5.81
N VAL A 433 14.54 9.58 -6.54
CA VAL A 433 14.03 9.92 -7.87
C VAL A 433 12.53 10.23 -7.76
N GLY A 434 12.17 11.50 -7.96
CA GLY A 434 10.78 11.95 -7.92
C GLY A 434 10.01 11.67 -9.21
N PHE A 435 8.80 11.14 -9.09
CA PHE A 435 7.84 10.93 -10.19
C PHE A 435 6.68 11.93 -10.07
N GLU A 436 5.93 12.10 -11.15
CA GLU A 436 4.73 12.95 -11.21
C GLU A 436 3.58 12.15 -11.82
N ARG A 437 2.35 12.45 -11.43
CA ARG A 437 1.08 11.81 -11.83
C ARG A 437 0.97 10.30 -11.55
N ALA A 438 2.04 9.64 -11.10
CA ALA A 438 2.07 8.20 -10.86
C ALA A 438 1.11 7.75 -9.78
N ARG A 439 0.99 8.51 -8.68
CA ARG A 439 0.22 8.15 -7.48
C ARG A 439 0.86 6.96 -6.73
N HIS A 440 0.23 6.48 -5.66
CA HIS A 440 0.83 5.46 -4.80
C HIS A 440 1.24 4.18 -5.54
N THR A 441 2.53 3.82 -5.40
CA THR A 441 3.20 2.62 -5.92
C THR A 441 2.99 2.32 -7.40
N LYS A 442 2.91 3.35 -8.25
CA LYS A 442 2.62 3.25 -9.70
C LYS A 442 3.66 3.95 -10.58
N GLU A 443 4.82 4.27 -10.02
CA GLU A 443 5.94 4.93 -10.71
C GLU A 443 6.35 4.15 -11.97
N TRP A 444 6.52 2.83 -11.86
CA TRP A 444 6.77 1.95 -13.00
C TRP A 444 5.57 1.84 -13.95
N ASN A 445 4.32 1.98 -13.48
CA ASN A 445 3.14 1.88 -14.35
C ASN A 445 3.05 3.05 -15.32
N VAL A 446 3.38 4.26 -14.87
CA VAL A 446 3.36 5.49 -15.69
C VAL A 446 4.58 5.59 -16.59
N ASP A 447 5.77 5.32 -16.05
CA ASP A 447 7.02 5.44 -16.79
C ASP A 447 7.96 4.27 -16.45
N PRO A 448 7.72 3.09 -17.05
CA PRO A 448 8.56 1.91 -16.86
C PRO A 448 10.02 2.22 -17.19
N GLN A 449 10.26 2.89 -18.32
CA GLN A 449 11.61 3.18 -18.81
C GLN A 449 12.41 4.03 -17.83
N ARG A 450 11.81 5.06 -17.24
CA ARG A 450 12.46 5.89 -16.23
C ARG A 450 12.67 5.15 -14.92
N TRP A 451 11.70 4.33 -14.48
CA TRP A 451 11.87 3.51 -13.27
C TRP A 451 13.05 2.54 -13.43
N GLU A 452 13.05 1.74 -14.51
CA GLU A 452 14.09 0.75 -14.80
C GLU A 452 15.47 1.40 -14.98
N SER A 453 15.57 2.45 -15.79
CA SER A 453 16.85 3.15 -16.03
C SER A 453 17.40 3.84 -14.78
N SER A 454 16.53 4.34 -13.89
CA SER A 454 16.95 4.92 -12.60
C SER A 454 17.58 3.86 -11.70
N VAL A 455 16.93 2.70 -11.55
CA VAL A 455 17.42 1.59 -10.73
C VAL A 455 18.74 1.04 -11.27
N LEU A 456 18.82 0.79 -12.58
CA LEU A 456 20.04 0.28 -13.23
C LEU A 456 21.20 1.27 -13.09
N SER A 457 20.96 2.56 -13.36
CA SER A 457 21.99 3.59 -13.25
C SER A 457 22.48 3.77 -11.82
N TRP A 458 21.58 3.71 -10.83
CA TRP A 458 21.94 3.78 -9.41
C TRP A 458 22.76 2.56 -9.00
N ALA A 459 22.30 1.35 -9.32
CA ALA A 459 22.99 0.11 -8.99
C ALA A 459 24.41 0.06 -9.58
N GLN A 460 24.58 0.48 -10.84
CA GLN A 460 25.91 0.53 -11.48
C GLN A 460 26.89 1.47 -10.76
N ARG A 461 26.41 2.57 -10.17
CA ARG A 461 27.27 3.52 -9.42
C ARG A 461 27.52 3.10 -7.98
N VAL A 462 26.51 2.54 -7.33
CA VAL A 462 26.44 2.40 -5.87
C VAL A 462 26.70 0.96 -5.39
N LEU A 463 26.47 -0.02 -6.26
CA LEU A 463 26.66 -1.46 -5.99
C LEU A 463 27.71 -2.09 -6.95
N PRO A 464 28.94 -1.54 -7.07
CA PRO A 464 29.94 -2.06 -8.02
C PRO A 464 30.33 -3.52 -7.74
N ASP A 465 30.38 -3.90 -6.46
CA ASP A 465 30.82 -5.24 -6.00
C ASP A 465 29.64 -6.24 -5.86
N LEU A 466 28.52 -5.99 -6.57
CA LEU A 466 27.31 -6.81 -6.48
C LEU A 466 27.55 -8.28 -6.88
N HIS A 467 28.46 -8.53 -7.82
CA HIS A 467 28.76 -9.86 -8.34
C HIS A 467 29.96 -10.56 -7.68
N GLY A 468 30.67 -9.88 -6.76
CA GLY A 468 31.83 -10.42 -6.02
C GLY A 468 33.17 -9.83 -6.44
#